data_AF-A0A9X1DFP7-F1
#
_entry.id   AF-A0A9X1DFP7-F1
#
_cell.length_a   1.000
_cell.length_b   1.000
_cell.length_c   1.000
_cell.angle_alpha   90.00
_cell.angle_beta   90.00
_cell.angle_gamma   90.00
#
_symmetry.space_group_name_H-M   'P 1'
#
loop_
_entity.id
_entity.type
_entity.pdbx_description
1 polymer ?
#
loop_
_entity_poly.entity_id
_entity_poly.type
_entity_poly.pdbx_seq_one_letter_code
_entity_poly.pdbx_strand_id
1 'polypeptide(L)'
;MSREVDPFVYLLASRRNGTLYVGVTSNLLQRVAQHRDETFGGFTAAHDIKMLVWFEQHGTMEHAIVREKQIKKWRRAWKLDLIEQNNPDWRDLAIDLGFDPLG
;
A
#
# COMPACT_ATOMS: atom_id res chain seq x y z
N MET A 1 -19.60 1.99 20.92
CA MET A 1 -19.34 2.58 19.59
C MET A 1 -18.41 1.64 18.86
N SER A 2 -18.96 0.83 17.95
CA SER A 2 -18.12 0.02 17.06
C SER A 2 -17.24 0.99 16.28
N ARG A 3 -15.91 0.87 16.40
CA ARG A 3 -15.03 1.60 15.48
C ARG A 3 -15.39 1.09 14.10
N GLU A 4 -15.92 1.97 13.24
CA GLU A 4 -16.02 1.68 11.82
C GLU A 4 -14.59 1.53 11.34
N VAL A 5 -14.25 0.30 10.99
CA VAL A 5 -12.93 -0.08 10.52
C VAL A 5 -13.02 -0.03 9.02
N ASP A 6 -12.35 0.92 8.39
CA ASP A 6 -12.30 1.07 6.93
C ASP A 6 -11.30 0.08 6.33
N PRO A 7 -11.75 -0.95 5.60
CA PRO A 7 -10.89 -1.90 4.94
C PRO A 7 -10.26 -1.28 3.69
N PHE A 8 -8.94 -1.34 3.60
CA PHE A 8 -8.16 -0.89 2.45
C PHE A 8 -7.31 -2.02 1.88
N VAL A 9 -7.15 -2.02 0.56
CA VAL A 9 -6.04 -2.67 -0.13
C VAL A 9 -5.03 -1.59 -0.50
N TYR A 10 -3.74 -1.89 -0.37
CA TYR A 10 -2.69 -0.93 -0.66
C TYR A 10 -1.51 -1.60 -1.35
N LEU A 11 -0.75 -0.80 -2.10
CA LEU A 11 0.54 -1.15 -2.65
C LEU A 11 1.62 -0.23 -2.10
N LEU A 12 2.69 -0.84 -1.58
CA LEU A 12 3.93 -0.17 -1.27
C LEU A 12 4.99 -0.53 -2.31
N ALA A 13 5.94 0.38 -2.52
CA ALA A 13 7.09 0.18 -3.38
C ALA A 13 8.39 0.56 -2.65
N SER A 14 9.51 -0.04 -3.03
CA SER A 14 10.83 0.45 -2.59
C SER A 14 11.29 1.68 -3.36
N ARG A 15 10.91 1.77 -4.63
CA ARG A 15 11.16 2.92 -5.53
C ARG A 15 10.31 2.76 -6.78
N ARG A 16 10.32 3.76 -7.68
CA ARG A 16 9.71 3.64 -9.01
C ARG A 16 10.19 2.37 -9.72
N ASN A 17 9.25 1.53 -10.15
CA ASN A 17 9.51 0.22 -10.77
C ASN A 17 10.29 -0.80 -9.91
N GLY A 18 10.47 -0.54 -8.62
CA GLY A 18 11.11 -1.43 -7.65
C GLY A 18 10.19 -2.53 -7.12
N THR A 19 10.61 -3.19 -6.04
CA THR A 19 9.84 -4.27 -5.41
C THR A 19 8.48 -3.74 -4.96
N LEU A 20 7.41 -4.48 -5.27
CA LEU A 20 6.06 -4.15 -4.82
C LEU A 20 5.61 -5.09 -3.71
N TYR A 21 4.97 -4.51 -2.71
CA TYR A 21 4.24 -5.23 -1.68
C TYR A 21 2.75 -4.90 -1.82
N VAL A 22 1.89 -5.92 -1.72
CA VAL A 22 0.43 -5.77 -1.76
C VAL A 22 -0.11 -6.27 -0.43
N GLY A 23 -0.91 -5.46 0.25
CA GLY A 23 -1.48 -5.80 1.54
C GLY A 23 -2.90 -5.31 1.72
N VAL A 24 -3.52 -5.78 2.80
CA VAL A 24 -4.82 -5.31 3.28
C VAL A 24 -4.65 -4.79 4.71
N THR A 25 -5.39 -3.75 5.06
CA THR A 25 -5.42 -3.22 6.42
C THR A 25 -6.79 -2.67 6.74
N SER A 26 -7.03 -2.56 8.02
CA SER A 26 -8.23 -2.00 8.63
C SER A 26 -8.01 -0.53 9.04
N ASN A 27 -6.76 -0.07 8.94
CA ASN A 27 -6.32 1.29 9.21
C ASN A 27 -5.09 1.56 8.32
N LEU A 28 -5.26 2.39 7.28
CA LEU A 28 -4.22 2.67 6.30
C LEU A 28 -3.08 3.48 6.92
N LEU A 29 -3.40 4.57 7.63
CA LEU A 29 -2.40 5.46 8.24
C LEU A 29 -1.51 4.70 9.23
N GLN A 30 -2.12 3.93 10.13
CA GLN A 30 -1.37 3.14 11.10
C GLN A 30 -0.44 2.12 10.40
N ARG A 31 -0.91 1.49 9.32
CA ARG A 31 -0.12 0.50 8.59
C ARG A 31 1.06 1.14 7.85
N VAL A 32 0.84 2.31 7.24
CA VAL A 32 1.91 3.08 6.57
C VAL A 32 2.98 3.49 7.59
N ALA A 33 2.57 4.02 8.74
CA ALA A 33 3.49 4.35 9.84
C ALA A 33 4.33 3.13 10.24
N GLN A 34 3.69 1.98 10.47
CA GLN A 34 4.37 0.74 10.84
C GLN A 34 5.40 0.25 9.81
N HIS A 35 5.16 0.44 8.51
CA HIS A 35 6.13 0.07 7.48
C HIS A 35 7.29 1.07 7.40
N ARG A 36 7.03 2.36 7.57
CA ARG A 36 8.05 3.41 7.56
C ARG A 36 8.97 3.34 8.78
N ASP A 37 8.40 3.02 9.94
CA ASP A 37 9.10 2.81 11.21
C ASP A 37 9.73 1.42 11.31
N GLU A 38 9.58 0.57 10.28
CA GLU A 38 10.07 -0.82 10.24
C GLU A 38 9.63 -1.65 11.46
N THR A 39 8.48 -1.31 12.06
CA THR A 39 8.07 -1.76 13.40
C THR A 39 8.05 -3.28 13.57
N PHE A 40 7.75 -4.02 12.49
CA PHE A 40 7.63 -5.48 12.54
C PHE A 40 8.83 -6.23 11.94
N GLY A 41 9.86 -5.52 11.47
CA GLY A 41 10.94 -6.12 10.69
C GLY A 41 10.44 -6.95 9.48
N GLY A 42 11.33 -7.74 8.88
CA GLY A 42 10.97 -8.68 7.82
C GLY A 42 11.12 -8.13 6.40
N PHE A 43 10.40 -8.71 5.43
CA PHE A 43 10.63 -8.50 3.99
C PHE A 43 10.54 -7.04 3.56
N THR A 44 9.60 -6.28 4.11
CA THR A 44 9.43 -4.86 3.72
C THR A 44 10.56 -3.98 4.26
N ALA A 45 11.02 -4.21 5.49
CA ALA A 45 12.19 -3.54 6.05
C ALA A 45 13.48 -3.95 5.30
N ALA A 46 13.67 -5.24 5.03
CA ALA A 46 14.86 -5.76 4.35
C ALA A 46 15.02 -5.27 2.90
N HIS A 47 13.94 -4.80 2.27
CA HIS A 47 13.93 -4.29 0.91
C HIS A 47 13.54 -2.81 0.80
N ASP A 48 13.52 -2.09 1.93
CA ASP A 48 13.21 -0.66 2.01
C ASP A 48 11.87 -0.29 1.33
N ILE A 49 10.86 -1.14 1.47
CA ILE A 49 9.55 -0.98 0.84
C ILE A 49 8.67 -0.08 1.73
N LYS A 50 8.81 1.24 1.55
CA LYS A 50 8.17 2.25 2.40
C LYS A 50 7.21 3.19 1.67
N MET A 51 7.38 3.35 0.35
CA MET A 51 6.65 4.35 -0.44
C MET A 51 5.23 3.87 -0.73
N LEU A 52 4.21 4.63 -0.30
CA LEU A 52 2.81 4.33 -0.61
C LEU A 52 2.50 4.82 -2.03
N VAL A 53 2.25 3.89 -2.95
CA VAL A 53 2.07 4.24 -4.37
C VAL A 53 0.65 4.10 -4.87
N TRP A 54 -0.19 3.35 -4.15
CA TRP A 54 -1.60 3.15 -4.49
C TRP A 54 -2.39 2.59 -3.29
N PHE A 55 -3.67 2.92 -3.18
CA PHE A 55 -4.62 2.28 -2.26
C PHE A 55 -6.07 2.36 -2.77
N GLU A 56 -6.93 1.46 -2.29
CA GLU A 56 -8.37 1.36 -2.64
C GLU A 56 -9.16 0.98 -1.37
N GLN A 57 -10.21 1.74 -1.06
CA GLN A 57 -11.13 1.47 0.05
C GLN A 57 -12.23 0.49 -0.37
N HIS A 58 -12.65 -0.38 0.55
CA HIS A 58 -13.74 -1.33 0.32
C HIS A 58 -14.81 -1.22 1.41
N GLY A 59 -16.04 -1.65 1.10
CA GLY A 59 -17.11 -1.68 2.11
C GLY A 59 -16.97 -2.79 3.16
N THR A 60 -16.20 -3.85 2.87
CA THR A 60 -15.98 -4.98 3.80
C THR A 60 -14.56 -5.51 3.71
N MET A 61 -14.09 -6.11 4.81
CA MET A 61 -12.77 -6.75 4.86
C MET A 61 -12.68 -7.95 3.90
N GLU A 62 -13.77 -8.69 3.72
CA GLU A 62 -13.84 -9.80 2.77
C GLU A 62 -13.60 -9.32 1.34
N HIS A 63 -14.23 -8.21 0.93
CA HIS A 63 -14.00 -7.62 -0.39
C HIS A 63 -12.55 -7.15 -0.56
N ALA A 64 -11.97 -6.50 0.46
CA ALA A 64 -10.56 -6.10 0.44
C ALA A 64 -9.62 -7.31 0.29
N ILE A 65 -9.88 -8.41 1.02
CA ILE A 65 -9.08 -9.64 0.91
C ILE A 65 -9.21 -10.28 -0.48
N VAL A 66 -10.40 -10.31 -1.06
CA VAL A 66 -10.60 -10.83 -2.42
C VAL A 66 -9.83 -9.98 -3.43
N ARG A 67 -9.93 -8.66 -3.32
CA ARG A 67 -9.22 -7.71 -4.20
C ARG A 67 -7.70 -7.85 -4.08
N GLU A 68 -7.17 -7.95 -2.86
CA GLU A 68 -5.74 -8.18 -2.63
C GLU A 68 -5.27 -9.49 -3.29
N LYS A 69 -6.01 -10.58 -3.11
CA LYS A 69 -5.69 -11.87 -3.74
C LYS A 69 -5.69 -11.80 -5.27
N GLN A 70 -6.62 -11.03 -5.86
CA GLN A 70 -6.64 -10.79 -7.30
C GLN A 70 -5.37 -10.04 -7.74
N ILE A 71 -5.07 -8.90 -7.11
CA ILE A 71 -3.91 -8.07 -7.45
C ILE A 71 -2.63 -8.89 -7.28
N LYS A 72 -2.47 -9.66 -6.20
CA LYS A 72 -1.28 -10.51 -6.00
C LYS A 72 -1.00 -11.44 -7.17
N LYS A 73 -2.04 -12.04 -7.76
CA LYS A 73 -1.95 -12.95 -8.92
C LYS A 73 -1.70 -12.25 -10.26
N TRP A 74 -1.86 -10.94 -10.33
CA TRP A 74 -1.64 -10.21 -11.59
C TRP A 74 -0.18 -10.23 -12.03
N ARG A 75 -0.02 -10.19 -13.36
CA ARG A 75 1.26 -9.89 -14.00
C ARG A 75 1.79 -8.55 -13.51
N ARG A 76 3.11 -8.42 -13.48
CA ARG A 76 3.76 -7.18 -13.05
C ARG A 76 3.28 -5.96 -13.84
N ALA A 77 3.18 -6.06 -15.17
CA ALA A 77 2.70 -4.97 -16.03
C ALA A 77 1.37 -4.39 -15.54
N TRP A 78 0.37 -5.23 -15.26
CA TRP A 78 -0.94 -4.76 -14.81
C TRP A 78 -0.92 -4.09 -13.44
N LYS A 79 0.03 -4.46 -12.56
CA LYS A 79 0.23 -3.74 -11.28
C LYS A 79 0.84 -2.36 -11.52
N LEU A 80 1.74 -2.22 -12.49
CA LEU A 80 2.29 -0.92 -12.87
C LEU A 80 1.19 -0.06 -13.49
N ASP A 81 0.42 -0.61 -14.43
CA ASP A 81 -0.71 0.09 -15.05
C ASP A 81 -1.73 0.57 -13.99
N LEU A 82 -2.00 -0.26 -12.96
CA LEU A 82 -2.89 0.12 -11.85
C LEU A 82 -2.37 1.35 -11.08
N ILE A 83 -1.08 1.39 -10.79
CA ILE A 83 -0.44 2.50 -10.09
C ILE A 83 -0.45 3.74 -10.99
N GLU A 84 0.02 3.60 -12.23
CA GLU A 84 0.28 4.71 -13.15
C GLU A 84 -0.99 5.38 -13.67
N GLN A 85 -2.14 4.69 -13.64
CA GLN A 85 -3.46 5.27 -13.94
C GLN A 85 -3.78 6.51 -13.10
N ASN A 86 -3.37 6.55 -11.83
CA ASN A 86 -3.65 7.67 -10.92
C ASN A 86 -2.39 8.28 -10.28
N ASN A 87 -1.24 7.62 -10.43
CA ASN A 87 0.03 8.07 -9.88
C ASN A 87 1.19 7.83 -10.87
N PRO A 88 1.18 8.49 -12.04
CA PRO A 88 2.16 8.26 -13.12
C PRO A 88 3.60 8.61 -12.72
N ASP A 89 3.75 9.56 -11.80
CA ASP A 89 5.05 10.01 -11.28
C ASP A 89 5.52 9.19 -10.07
N TRP A 90 4.75 8.20 -9.63
CA TRP A 90 5.07 7.38 -8.47
C TRP A 90 5.32 8.22 -7.20
N ARG A 91 4.54 9.28 -7.02
CA ARG A 91 4.60 10.11 -5.81
C ARG A 91 4.27 9.24 -4.61
N ASP A 92 4.93 9.52 -3.48
CA ASP A 92 4.56 8.91 -2.22
C ASP A 92 3.24 9.52 -1.72
N LEU A 93 2.15 8.77 -1.90
CA LEU A 93 0.80 9.19 -1.51
C LEU A 93 0.66 9.34 0.01
N ALA A 94 1.58 8.78 0.80
CA ALA A 94 1.57 9.00 2.23
C ALA A 94 1.82 10.47 2.59
N ILE A 95 2.51 11.24 1.75
CA ILE A 95 2.69 12.68 1.97
C ILE A 95 1.34 13.41 1.91
N ASP A 96 0.50 13.04 0.94
CA ASP A 96 -0.86 13.59 0.81
C ASP A 96 -1.77 13.19 2.00
N LEU A 97 -1.36 12.17 2.77
CA LEU A 97 -2.02 11.71 4.01
C LEU A 97 -1.41 12.32 5.29
N GLY A 98 -0.47 13.26 5.18
CA GLY A 98 0.12 13.99 6.30
C GLY A 98 1.41 13.38 6.87
N PHE A 99 2.05 12.47 6.15
CA PHE A 99 3.38 11.96 6.53
C PHE A 99 4.51 12.82 5.96
N ASP A 100 5.65 12.83 6.63
CA ASP A 100 6.87 13.44 6.09
C ASP A 100 7.37 12.71 4.83
N PRO A 101 8.09 13.38 3.93
CA PRO A 101 8.74 12.72 2.81
C PRO A 101 9.72 11.63 3.28
N LEU A 102 9.82 10.54 2.52
CA LEU A 102 10.91 9.57 2.68
C LEU A 102 12.22 10.24 2.25
N GLY A 103 13.27 10.08 3.06
CA GLY A 103 14.59 10.67 2.84
C GLY A 103 15.39 10.03 1.72
#